data_AF-A0A1Z8QEB6-F1
#
_entry.id   AF-A0A1Z8QEB6-F1
#
_cell.length_a   1.000
_cell.length_b   1.000
_cell.length_c   1.000
_cell.angle_alpha   90.00
_cell.angle_beta   90.00
_cell.angle_gamma   90.00
#
_symmetry.space_group_name_H-M   'P 1'
#
loop_
_entity.id
_entity.type
_entity.pdbx_description
1 polymer ?
#
loop_
_entity_poly.entity_id
_entity_poly.type
_entity_poly.pdbx_seq_one_letter_code
_entity_poly.pdbx_strand_id
1 'polypeptide(L)'
;MATEKLKFKLELYATMWDKPPHAEILINDTSVFKKDITGTEDKPDLIEFEHELEEEKQYNLIIKRSGKSSSQTVINEKGDILKDQLLNIKRIEIDEIDIGALVYEGVYTPEYPEPWATQQREAGNDLTASFKNVTKIGHNGEWQFTFSSPFYMWLLENLY
;
A
#
# COMPACT_ATOMS: atom_id res chain seq x y z
N MET A 1 25.57 -16.96 -4.14
CA MET A 1 25.34 -15.68 -3.45
C MET A 1 24.71 -16.03 -2.12
N ALA A 2 25.03 -15.30 -1.04
CA ALA A 2 24.38 -15.54 0.23
C ALA A 2 22.91 -15.10 0.15
N THR A 3 22.05 -15.74 0.93
CA THR A 3 20.62 -15.43 0.99
C THR A 3 20.20 -15.25 2.44
N GLU A 4 19.25 -14.36 2.68
CA GLU A 4 18.54 -14.24 3.95
C GLU A 4 17.06 -14.54 3.74
N LYS A 5 16.42 -15.15 4.73
CA LYS A 5 14.99 -15.45 4.68
C LYS A 5 14.29 -14.57 5.69
N LEU A 6 13.46 -13.64 5.22
CA LEU A 6 12.74 -12.70 6.07
C LEU A 6 11.28 -13.11 6.20
N LYS A 7 10.75 -12.97 7.42
CA LYS A 7 9.31 -13.07 7.69
C LYS A 7 8.66 -11.70 7.57
N PHE A 8 7.63 -11.58 6.74
CA PHE A 8 6.84 -10.36 6.60
C PHE A 8 5.49 -10.54 7.29
N LYS A 9 5.04 -9.48 7.96
CA LYS A 9 3.73 -9.41 8.57
C LYS A 9 3.11 -8.05 8.34
N LEU A 10 1.94 -8.02 7.69
CA LEU A 10 1.21 -6.80 7.39
C LEU A 10 -0.15 -6.84 8.09
N GLU A 11 -0.52 -5.75 8.73
CA GLU A 11 -1.87 -5.49 9.23
C GLU A 11 -2.55 -4.47 8.32
N LEU A 12 -3.53 -4.93 7.54
CA LEU A 12 -4.29 -4.09 6.62
C LEU A 12 -5.76 -4.05 7.05
N TYR A 13 -6.41 -2.91 6.86
CA TYR A 13 -7.85 -2.80 7.10
C TYR A 13 -8.56 -1.93 6.07
N ALA A 14 -9.85 -2.16 5.92
CA ALA A 14 -10.69 -1.42 4.99
C ALA A 14 -11.54 -0.37 5.71
N THR A 15 -11.67 0.80 5.07
CA THR A 15 -12.80 1.71 5.31
C THR A 15 -13.76 1.51 4.16
N MET A 16 -14.97 1.01 4.41
CA MET A 16 -15.93 0.64 3.36
C MET A 16 -17.37 0.54 3.91
N TRP A 17 -18.37 0.53 3.03
CA TRP A 17 -19.77 0.30 3.41
C TRP A 17 -20.50 -0.74 2.56
N ASP A 18 -19.90 -1.19 1.46
CA ASP A 18 -20.52 -2.09 0.47
C ASP A 18 -19.50 -3.11 -0.03
N LYS A 19 -18.56 -2.67 -0.88
CA LYS A 19 -17.54 -3.54 -1.47
C LYS A 19 -16.16 -3.36 -0.81
N PRO A 20 -15.43 -4.44 -0.48
CA PRO A 20 -14.05 -4.35 0.01
C PRO A 20 -13.05 -3.92 -1.07
N PRO A 21 -11.96 -3.24 -0.65
CA PRO A 21 -10.78 -3.12 -1.51
C PRO A 21 -10.12 -4.49 -1.67
N HIS A 22 -9.54 -4.71 -2.85
CA HIS A 22 -8.72 -5.88 -3.12
C HIS A 22 -7.24 -5.51 -2.97
N ALA A 23 -6.46 -6.34 -2.27
CA ALA A 23 -5.03 -6.15 -2.07
C ALA A 23 -4.24 -7.32 -2.66
N GLU A 24 -3.21 -6.99 -3.43
CA GLU A 24 -2.17 -7.92 -3.85
C GLU A 24 -0.83 -7.45 -3.28
N ILE A 25 -0.14 -8.33 -2.55
CA ILE A 25 1.16 -8.06 -1.93
C ILE A 25 2.23 -8.76 -2.75
N LEU A 26 3.30 -8.03 -3.08
CA LEU A 26 4.43 -8.54 -3.85
C LEU A 26 5.77 -8.20 -3.20
N ILE A 27 6.75 -9.06 -3.42
CA ILE A 27 8.17 -8.73 -3.30
C ILE A 27 8.73 -8.64 -4.72
N ASN A 28 9.12 -7.44 -5.14
CA ASN A 28 9.35 -7.10 -6.54
C ASN A 28 8.15 -7.56 -7.41
N ASP A 29 8.38 -8.44 -8.38
CA ASP A 29 7.33 -8.95 -9.26
C ASP A 29 6.63 -10.21 -8.73
N THR A 30 7.05 -10.74 -7.57
CA THR A 30 6.53 -12.00 -7.04
C THR A 30 5.33 -11.76 -6.13
N SER A 31 4.14 -12.12 -6.61
CA SER A 31 2.90 -12.07 -5.84
C SER A 31 2.88 -13.16 -4.76
N VAL A 32 2.73 -12.73 -3.49
CA VAL A 32 2.74 -13.61 -2.31
C VAL A 32 1.38 -13.65 -1.60
N PHE A 33 0.50 -12.68 -1.87
CA PHE A 33 -0.86 -12.62 -1.34
C PHE A 33 -1.76 -11.89 -2.34
N LYS A 34 -3.01 -12.34 -2.50
CA LYS A 34 -4.00 -11.69 -3.38
C LYS A 34 -5.43 -12.00 -2.94
N LYS A 35 -6.04 -11.12 -2.14
CA LYS A 35 -7.42 -11.27 -1.61
C LYS A 35 -8.05 -9.92 -1.30
N ASP A 36 -9.36 -9.94 -1.09
CA ASP A 36 -10.10 -8.80 -0.54
C ASP A 36 -9.72 -8.56 0.92
N ILE A 37 -9.65 -7.29 1.32
CA ILE A 37 -9.42 -6.86 2.70
C ILE A 37 -10.75 -6.42 3.30
N THR A 38 -11.14 -7.10 4.37
CA THR A 38 -12.43 -6.93 5.06
C THR A 38 -12.28 -6.56 6.53
N GLY A 39 -11.08 -6.70 7.08
CA GLY A 39 -10.75 -6.30 8.44
C GLY A 39 -11.04 -4.83 8.72
N THR A 40 -11.33 -4.53 9.98
CA THR A 40 -11.58 -3.17 10.48
C THR A 40 -10.35 -2.62 11.19
N GLU A 41 -10.34 -1.34 11.55
CA GLU A 41 -9.23 -0.74 12.28
C GLU A 41 -8.92 -1.47 13.59
N ASP A 42 -9.96 -1.88 14.33
CA ASP A 42 -9.82 -2.64 15.59
C ASP A 42 -9.39 -4.09 15.35
N LYS A 43 -9.82 -4.69 14.24
CA LYS A 43 -9.54 -6.07 13.89
C LYS A 43 -9.07 -6.16 12.42
N PRO A 44 -7.82 -5.77 12.14
CA PRO A 44 -7.27 -5.77 10.79
C PRO A 44 -7.12 -7.21 10.27
N ASP A 45 -7.04 -7.33 8.96
CA ASP A 45 -6.62 -8.57 8.33
C ASP A 45 -5.11 -8.72 8.49
N LEU A 46 -4.72 -9.90 8.98
CA LEU A 46 -3.33 -10.26 9.21
C LEU A 46 -2.81 -11.06 8.01
N ILE A 47 -1.74 -10.57 7.39
CA ILE A 47 -1.09 -11.21 6.25
C ILE A 47 0.33 -11.57 6.67
N GLU A 48 0.66 -12.86 6.71
CA GLU A 48 1.99 -13.35 7.04
C GLU A 48 2.54 -14.23 5.92
N PHE A 49 3.80 -13.99 5.56
CA PHE A 49 4.53 -14.82 4.59
C PHE A 49 6.03 -14.73 4.85
N GLU A 50 6.79 -15.66 4.28
CA GLU A 50 8.25 -15.61 4.28
C GLU A 50 8.77 -15.49 2.85
N HIS A 51 9.89 -14.81 2.66
CA HIS A 51 10.52 -14.67 1.35
C HIS A 51 12.04 -14.76 1.49
N GLU A 52 12.67 -15.50 0.58
CA GLU A 52 14.14 -15.61 0.50
C GLU A 52 14.67 -14.51 -0.42
N LEU A 53 15.64 -13.76 0.07
CA LEU A 53 16.27 -12.63 -0.61
C LEU A 53 17.76 -12.93 -0.79
N GLU A 54 18.30 -12.56 -1.94
CA GLU A 54 19.74 -12.55 -2.17
C GLU A 54 20.34 -11.28 -1.55
N GLU A 55 21.45 -11.46 -0.82
CA GLU A 55 22.17 -10.35 -0.21
C GLU A 55 22.73 -9.38 -1.27
N GLU A 56 23.01 -8.15 -0.85
CA GLU A 56 23.54 -7.05 -1.69
C GLU A 56 22.60 -6.62 -2.82
N LYS A 57 21.30 -6.95 -2.70
CA LYS A 57 20.26 -6.51 -3.63
C LYS A 57 19.23 -5.62 -2.95
N GLN A 58 18.60 -4.79 -3.78
CA GLN A 58 17.47 -3.97 -3.41
C GLN A 58 16.16 -4.70 -3.75
N TYR A 59 15.18 -4.53 -2.89
CA TYR A 59 13.86 -5.14 -2.98
C TYR A 59 12.76 -4.12 -2.74
N ASN A 60 11.59 -4.40 -3.30
CA ASN A 60 10.39 -3.60 -3.16
C ASN A 60 9.29 -4.45 -2.54
N LEU A 61 8.82 -4.07 -1.36
CA LEU A 61 7.54 -4.53 -0.82
C LEU A 61 6.44 -3.68 -1.46
N ILE A 62 5.59 -4.31 -2.27
CA ILE A 62 4.55 -3.62 -3.04
C ILE A 62 3.18 -4.06 -2.55
N ILE A 63 2.31 -3.10 -2.29
CA ILE A 63 0.89 -3.29 -2.01
C ILE A 63 0.11 -2.72 -3.20
N LYS A 64 -0.38 -3.58 -4.08
CA LYS A 64 -1.27 -3.18 -5.18
C LYS A 64 -2.70 -3.20 -4.68
N ARG A 65 -3.35 -2.04 -4.75
CA ARG A 65 -4.76 -1.90 -4.44
C ARG A 65 -5.58 -1.89 -5.73
N SER A 66 -6.64 -2.69 -5.75
CA SER A 66 -7.65 -2.66 -6.81
C SER A 66 -9.07 -2.80 -6.24
N GLY A 67 -10.07 -2.90 -7.12
CA GLY A 67 -11.45 -3.19 -6.76
C GLY A 67 -12.33 -1.97 -6.49
N LYS A 68 -11.77 -0.75 -6.49
CA LYS A 68 -12.54 0.51 -6.44
C LYS A 68 -13.15 0.84 -7.80
N SER A 69 -14.43 1.19 -7.80
CA SER A 69 -15.14 1.76 -8.97
C SER A 69 -15.74 3.12 -8.61
N SER A 70 -16.38 3.79 -9.57
CA SER A 70 -17.02 5.10 -9.35
C SER A 70 -18.15 5.06 -8.30
N SER A 71 -18.75 3.90 -8.04
CA SER A 71 -19.78 3.77 -6.99
C SER A 71 -19.21 3.64 -5.57
N GLN A 72 -17.89 3.49 -5.43
CA GLN A 72 -17.17 3.35 -4.15
C GLN A 72 -16.60 4.68 -3.64
N THR A 73 -17.03 5.79 -4.24
CA THR A 73 -16.91 7.13 -3.69
C THR A 73 -18.25 7.84 -3.86
N VAL A 74 -18.84 8.29 -2.75
CA VAL A 74 -20.10 9.04 -2.77
C VAL A 74 -19.81 10.46 -2.33
N ILE A 75 -20.15 11.43 -3.18
CA ILE A 75 -19.98 12.86 -2.91
C ILE A 75 -21.35 13.55 -2.79
N ASN A 76 -21.41 14.64 -2.03
CA ASN A 76 -22.59 15.50 -1.98
C ASN A 76 -22.59 16.57 -3.10
N GLU A 77 -23.62 17.41 -3.14
CA GLU A 77 -23.74 18.51 -4.13
C GLU A 77 -22.62 19.55 -4.05
N LYS A 78 -21.94 19.66 -2.91
CA LYS A 78 -20.81 20.58 -2.70
C LYS A 78 -19.46 19.95 -3.09
N GLY A 79 -19.45 18.66 -3.43
CA GLY A 79 -18.25 17.89 -3.71
C GLY A 79 -17.59 17.26 -2.47
N ASP A 80 -18.20 17.35 -1.29
CA ASP A 80 -17.65 16.70 -0.09
C ASP A 80 -17.85 15.18 -0.19
N ILE A 81 -16.81 14.42 0.18
CA ILE A 81 -16.85 12.97 0.23
C ILE A 81 -17.69 12.53 1.45
N LEU A 82 -18.84 11.92 1.19
CA LEU A 82 -19.73 11.34 2.20
C LEU A 82 -19.34 9.92 2.58
N LYS A 83 -18.88 9.13 1.60
CA LYS A 83 -18.43 7.76 1.80
C LYS A 83 -17.30 7.46 0.84
N ASP A 84 -16.29 6.74 1.32
CA ASP A 84 -15.20 6.28 0.46
C ASP A 84 -14.73 4.88 0.81
N GLN A 85 -14.30 4.13 -0.20
CA GLN A 85 -13.59 2.87 -0.02
C GLN A 85 -12.09 3.15 0.04
N LEU A 86 -11.46 2.81 1.17
CA LEU A 86 -10.03 2.98 1.43
C LEU A 86 -9.40 1.65 1.83
N LEU A 87 -8.16 1.42 1.42
CA LEU A 87 -7.26 0.43 2.02
C LEU A 87 -6.28 1.17 2.95
N ASN A 88 -6.16 0.71 4.19
CA ASN A 88 -5.30 1.35 5.17
C ASN A 88 -4.19 0.39 5.59
N ILE A 89 -2.95 0.89 5.62
CA ILE A 89 -1.79 0.22 6.18
C ILE A 89 -1.74 0.60 7.66
N LYS A 90 -2.04 -0.37 8.54
CA LYS A 90 -1.96 -0.14 9.99
C LYS A 90 -0.54 -0.34 10.50
N ARG A 91 0.09 -1.43 10.07
CA ARG A 91 1.39 -1.87 10.58
C ARG A 91 2.07 -2.80 9.59
N ILE A 92 3.40 -2.74 9.56
CA ILE A 92 4.24 -3.67 8.80
C ILE A 92 5.39 -4.09 9.71
N GLU A 93 5.59 -5.39 9.87
CA GLU A 93 6.74 -5.99 10.53
C GLU A 93 7.56 -6.78 9.51
N ILE A 94 8.88 -6.66 9.57
CA ILE A 94 9.83 -7.45 8.79
C ILE A 94 10.80 -8.09 9.79
N ASP A 95 10.87 -9.42 9.78
CA ASP A 95 11.64 -10.26 10.70
C ASP A 95 11.38 -9.93 12.17
N GLU A 96 10.09 -9.85 12.54
CA GLU A 96 9.61 -9.50 13.89
C GLU A 96 9.93 -8.06 14.34
N ILE A 97 10.50 -7.24 13.46
CA ILE A 97 10.77 -5.81 13.70
C ILE A 97 9.68 -4.95 13.06
N ASP A 98 9.03 -4.11 13.86
CA ASP A 98 8.11 -3.09 13.37
C ASP A 98 8.88 -1.96 12.68
N ILE A 99 8.55 -1.69 11.41
CA ILE A 99 9.22 -0.63 10.65
C ILE A 99 8.75 0.78 11.06
N GLY A 100 7.69 0.89 11.86
CA GLY A 100 7.24 2.13 12.50
C GLY A 100 7.06 3.27 11.50
N ALA A 101 7.80 4.37 11.69
CA ALA A 101 7.70 5.56 10.85
C ALA A 101 8.21 5.34 9.41
N LEU A 102 8.98 4.29 9.13
CA LEU A 102 9.48 4.00 7.78
C LEU A 102 8.34 3.68 6.80
N VAL A 103 7.16 3.30 7.29
CA VAL A 103 5.95 3.18 6.45
C VAL A 103 5.61 4.50 5.74
N TYR A 104 6.04 5.65 6.26
CA TYR A 104 5.80 6.94 5.61
C TYR A 104 6.80 7.25 4.49
N GLU A 105 7.91 6.51 4.41
CA GLU A 105 8.85 6.58 3.27
C GLU A 105 8.34 5.81 2.04
N GLY A 106 7.32 4.97 2.21
CA GLY A 106 6.65 4.31 1.11
C GLY A 106 6.05 5.31 0.11
N VAL A 107 6.19 4.98 -1.17
CA VAL A 107 5.74 5.80 -2.28
C VAL A 107 4.45 5.23 -2.84
N TYR A 108 3.37 6.00 -2.78
CA TYR A 108 2.08 5.68 -3.37
C TYR A 108 1.94 6.30 -4.76
N THR A 109 1.69 5.48 -5.77
CA THR A 109 1.42 5.88 -7.15
C THR A 109 -0.04 5.51 -7.49
N PRO A 110 -0.99 6.48 -7.43
CA PRO A 110 -2.37 6.22 -7.78
C PRO A 110 -2.59 6.01 -9.28
N GLU A 111 -3.53 5.12 -9.59
CA GLU A 111 -4.18 5.00 -10.88
C GLU A 111 -5.48 5.80 -10.85
N TYR A 112 -5.45 7.00 -11.42
CA TYR A 112 -6.62 7.86 -11.49
C TYR A 112 -7.60 7.34 -12.56
N PRO A 113 -8.88 7.14 -12.24
CA PRO A 113 -9.84 6.57 -13.18
C PRO A 113 -10.19 7.56 -14.29
N GLU A 114 -10.32 7.06 -15.52
CA GLU A 114 -10.93 7.82 -16.62
C GLU A 114 -12.47 7.65 -16.61
N PRO A 115 -13.25 8.66 -17.04
CA PRO A 115 -12.82 9.94 -17.62
C PRO A 115 -12.50 11.03 -16.59
N TRP A 116 -12.59 10.73 -15.29
CA TRP A 116 -12.40 11.72 -14.22
C TRP A 116 -11.02 12.38 -14.30
N ALA A 117 -9.97 11.59 -14.53
CA ALA A 117 -8.61 12.11 -14.62
C ALA A 117 -8.44 13.11 -15.77
N THR A 118 -8.96 12.80 -16.96
CA THR A 118 -8.99 13.75 -18.10
C THR A 118 -9.75 15.03 -17.73
N GLN A 119 -10.93 14.91 -17.13
CA GLN A 119 -11.74 16.07 -16.73
C GLN A 119 -11.02 16.96 -15.72
N GLN A 120 -10.30 16.39 -14.75
CA GLN A 120 -9.51 17.16 -13.78
C GLN A 120 -8.38 17.94 -14.47
N ARG A 121 -7.67 17.31 -15.41
CA ARG A 121 -6.61 17.98 -16.19
C ARG A 121 -7.17 19.10 -17.06
N GLU A 122 -8.30 18.88 -17.72
CA GLU A 122 -8.99 19.90 -18.52
C GLU A 122 -9.49 21.07 -17.67
N ALA A 123 -9.89 20.80 -16.42
CA ALA A 123 -10.23 21.83 -15.43
C ALA A 123 -8.99 22.57 -14.86
N GLY A 124 -7.78 22.22 -15.29
CA GLY A 124 -6.52 22.83 -14.87
C GLY A 124 -5.97 22.31 -13.55
N ASN A 125 -6.50 21.20 -13.02
CA ASN A 125 -5.99 20.57 -11.81
C ASN A 125 -4.77 19.69 -12.14
N ASP A 126 -3.72 19.81 -11.32
CA ASP A 126 -2.57 18.91 -11.39
C ASP A 126 -2.88 17.59 -10.70
N LEU A 127 -2.64 16.48 -11.39
CA LEU A 127 -2.79 15.13 -10.84
C LEU A 127 -1.41 14.60 -10.52
N THR A 128 -1.01 14.78 -9.25
CA THR A 128 0.31 14.36 -8.77
C THR A 128 0.51 12.86 -9.03
N ALA A 129 1.65 12.51 -9.64
CA ALA A 129 1.94 11.14 -10.06
C ALA A 129 2.20 10.20 -8.88
N SER A 130 2.82 10.69 -7.81
CA SER A 130 3.12 9.87 -6.63
C SER A 130 3.20 10.70 -5.34
N PHE A 131 3.01 10.04 -4.21
CA PHE A 131 2.93 10.64 -2.89
C PHE A 131 3.79 9.85 -1.90
N LYS A 132 4.52 10.56 -1.03
CA LYS A 132 5.07 10.00 0.21
C LYS A 132 4.09 10.25 1.37
N ASN A 133 4.36 9.64 2.53
CA ASN A 133 3.57 9.79 3.75
C ASN A 133 2.10 9.33 3.61
N VAL A 134 1.83 8.37 2.71
CA VAL A 134 0.48 7.86 2.48
C VAL A 134 0.36 6.43 3.02
N THR A 135 -0.44 6.27 4.07
CA THR A 135 -0.86 4.97 4.60
C THR A 135 -2.34 4.67 4.34
N LYS A 136 -3.09 5.65 3.84
CA LYS A 136 -4.51 5.54 3.45
C LYS A 136 -4.62 5.61 1.93
N ILE A 137 -4.80 4.47 1.29
CA ILE A 137 -4.75 4.33 -0.16
C ILE A 137 -6.16 4.51 -0.74
N GLY A 138 -6.39 5.69 -1.35
CA GLY A 138 -7.70 6.16 -1.79
C GLY A 138 -8.10 5.84 -3.23
N HIS A 139 -7.17 5.86 -4.19
CA HIS A 139 -7.40 5.37 -5.57
C HIS A 139 -6.84 3.95 -5.73
N ASN A 140 -7.23 3.24 -6.80
CA ASN A 140 -6.48 2.04 -7.20
C ASN A 140 -5.03 2.46 -7.47
N GLY A 141 -4.09 1.51 -7.51
CA GLY A 141 -2.68 1.81 -7.76
C GLY A 141 -1.77 1.06 -6.79
N GLU A 142 -0.56 1.55 -6.63
CA GLU A 142 0.52 0.80 -5.96
C GLU A 142 1.18 1.63 -4.87
N TRP A 143 1.31 1.07 -3.68
CA TRP A 143 2.19 1.59 -2.64
C TRP A 143 3.44 0.73 -2.58
N GLN A 144 4.62 1.34 -2.57
CA GLN A 144 5.90 0.66 -2.65
C GLN A 144 6.85 1.13 -1.55
N PHE A 145 7.42 0.18 -0.83
CA PHE A 145 8.48 0.39 0.15
C PHE A 145 9.75 -0.32 -0.28
N THR A 146 10.83 0.45 -0.45
CA THR A 146 12.10 -0.03 -0.98
C THR A 146 13.11 -0.20 0.15
N PHE A 147 13.75 -1.37 0.20
CA PHE A 147 14.78 -1.72 1.19
C PHE A 147 15.87 -2.59 0.56
N SER A 148 16.98 -2.79 1.26
CA SER A 148 18.08 -3.65 0.79
C SER A 148 18.31 -4.83 1.72
N SER A 149 18.86 -5.91 1.17
CA SER A 149 19.34 -7.08 1.91
C SER A 149 20.86 -7.01 2.14
N PRO A 150 21.40 -7.28 3.34
CA PRO A 150 20.71 -7.71 4.56
C PRO A 150 19.82 -6.64 5.20
N PHE A 151 18.57 -6.99 5.53
CA PHE A 151 17.56 -6.04 6.00
C PHE A 151 17.97 -5.32 7.29
N TYR A 152 18.57 -6.04 8.24
CA TYR A 152 18.97 -5.45 9.52
C TYR A 152 20.01 -4.33 9.35
N MET A 153 20.96 -4.50 8.43
CA MET A 153 21.96 -3.47 8.13
C MET A 153 21.31 -2.24 7.48
N TRP A 154 20.47 -2.47 6.48
CA TRP A 154 19.70 -1.39 5.84
C TRP A 154 18.85 -0.62 6.86
N LEU A 155 18.20 -1.33 7.78
CA LEU A 155 17.36 -0.73 8.81
C LEU A 155 18.17 0.22 9.70
N LEU A 156 19.33 -0.19 10.19
CA LEU A 156 20.20 0.64 11.02
C LEU A 156 20.64 1.93 10.33
N GLU A 157 20.88 1.87 9.02
CA GLU A 157 21.28 3.02 8.21
C GLU A 157 20.13 4.03 7.96
N ASN A 158 18.88 3.59 8.06
CA ASN A 158 17.69 4.39 7.74
C ASN A 158 16.88 4.82 8.98
N LEU A 159 17.33 4.47 10.20
CA LEU A 159 16.70 4.87 11.46
C LEU A 159 17.19 6.24 12.00
N TYR A 160 18.14 6.90 11.35
CA TYR A 160 18.78 8.16 11.81
C TYR A 160 18.70 9.30 10.79
#